data_AF-A0A504C124-F1
#
_entry.id   AF-A0A504C124-F1
#
_cell.length_a   1.000
_cell.length_b   1.000
_cell.length_c   1.000
_cell.angle_alpha   90.00
_cell.angle_beta   90.00
_cell.angle_gamma   90.00
#
_symmetry.space_group_name_H-M   'P 1'
#
loop_
_entity.id
_entity.type
_entity.pdbx_description
1 polymer ?
#
loop_
_entity_poly.entity_id
_entity_poly.type
_entity_poly.pdbx_seq_one_letter_code
_entity_poly.pdbx_strand_id
1 'polypeptide(L)'
;MDDGTHHRPFGSVLNDAIGQLASLMRLDLRLLKAEMRAKTTTIVSSVACGTAAALFFVLAAFALIQFLILAMIHFGVDGMFACLIVGAVLIGAGMLSLYLAKRALIGWTITPIETVNQVRTDLVALKQGIRYGSTQQ
;
A
#
# COMPACT_ATOMS: atom_id res chain seq x y z
N MET A 1 47.08 -17.33 -49.78
CA MET A 1 45.78 -17.65 -49.16
C MET A 1 46.07 -18.20 -47.78
N ASP A 2 45.70 -17.48 -46.72
CA ASP A 2 45.39 -18.08 -45.43
C ASP A 2 44.44 -17.12 -44.69
N ASP A 3 43.32 -17.66 -44.22
CA ASP A 3 42.10 -16.93 -43.90
C ASP A 3 42.14 -16.37 -42.48
N GLY A 4 41.96 -15.05 -42.37
CA GLY A 4 41.81 -14.33 -41.12
C GLY A 4 40.45 -14.63 -40.46
N THR A 5 40.39 -15.68 -39.64
CA THR A 5 39.26 -15.94 -38.74
C THR A 5 39.26 -14.93 -37.59
N HIS A 6 38.74 -13.72 -37.87
CA HIS A 6 38.35 -12.77 -36.83
C HIS A 6 37.11 -13.31 -36.10
N HIS A 7 37.32 -14.17 -35.10
CA HIS A 7 36.35 -14.40 -34.04
C HIS A 7 36.15 -13.08 -33.29
N ARG A 8 35.17 -12.28 -33.71
CA ARG A 8 34.58 -11.28 -32.82
C ARG A 8 33.99 -12.05 -31.64
N PRO A 9 34.56 -11.91 -30.43
CA PRO A 9 34.13 -12.72 -29.31
C PRO A 9 32.69 -12.33 -29.00
N PHE A 10 31.76 -13.29 -29.09
CA PHE A 10 30.38 -13.13 -28.64
C PHE A 10 30.27 -12.57 -27.21
N GLY A 11 31.34 -12.68 -26.41
CA GLY A 11 31.49 -12.04 -25.12
C GLY A 11 31.52 -10.50 -25.13
N SER A 12 31.98 -9.83 -26.21
CA SER A 12 32.01 -8.36 -26.26
C SER A 12 30.62 -7.76 -26.47
N VAL A 13 29.77 -8.43 -27.25
CA VAL A 13 28.38 -8.00 -27.51
C VAL A 13 27.48 -8.21 -26.28
N LEU A 14 27.70 -9.31 -25.54
CA LEU A 14 27.01 -9.57 -24.28
C LEU A 14 27.43 -8.58 -23.20
N ASN A 15 28.71 -8.20 -23.14
CA ASN A 15 29.21 -7.19 -22.21
C ASN A 15 28.64 -5.80 -22.51
N ASP A 16 28.48 -5.44 -23.78
CA ASP A 16 27.84 -4.17 -24.19
C ASP A 16 26.33 -4.16 -23.87
N ALA A 17 25.63 -5.28 -24.07
CA ALA A 17 24.21 -5.42 -23.73
C ALA A 17 23.98 -5.32 -22.20
N ILE A 18 24.84 -5.95 -21.39
CA ILE A 18 24.80 -5.84 -19.92
C ILE A 18 25.11 -4.40 -19.48
N GLY A 19 26.04 -3.72 -20.16
CA GLY A 19 26.36 -2.31 -19.93
C GLY A 19 25.16 -1.39 -20.20
N GLN A 20 24.42 -1.62 -21.28
CA GLN A 20 23.21 -0.87 -21.62
C GLN A 20 22.06 -1.17 -20.65
N LEU A 21 21.86 -2.43 -20.23
CA LEU A 21 20.86 -2.81 -19.22
C LEU A 21 21.14 -2.15 -17.86
N ALA A 22 22.42 -2.10 -17.46
CA ALA A 22 22.86 -1.42 -16.25
C ALA A 22 22.63 0.11 -16.32
N SER A 23 22.71 0.70 -17.52
CA SER A 23 22.42 2.12 -17.73
C SER A 23 20.92 2.44 -17.59
N LEU A 24 20.04 1.56 -18.07
CA LEU A 24 18.58 1.68 -17.96
C LEU A 24 18.10 1.50 -16.51
N MET A 25 18.60 0.46 -15.81
CA MET A 25 18.29 0.26 -14.38
C MET A 25 18.70 1.46 -13.51
N ARG A 26 19.82 2.12 -13.82
CA ARG A 26 20.25 3.32 -13.08
C ARG A 26 19.30 4.51 -13.29
N LEU A 27 18.66 4.59 -14.46
CA LEU A 27 17.69 5.64 -14.77
C LEU A 27 16.37 5.39 -14.02
N ASP A 28 15.89 4.15 -14.04
CA ASP A 28 14.68 3.74 -13.30
C ASP A 28 14.88 3.89 -11.79
N LEU A 29 16.06 3.54 -11.25
CA LEU A 29 16.37 3.75 -9.84
C LEU A 29 16.40 5.23 -9.46
N ARG A 30 16.86 6.12 -10.36
CA ARG A 30 16.84 7.58 -10.12
C ARG A 30 15.43 8.14 -10.16
N LEU A 31 14.59 7.71 -11.10
CA LEU A 31 13.18 8.09 -11.20
C LEU A 31 12.36 7.57 -10.01
N LEU A 32 12.52 6.29 -9.68
CA LEU A 32 11.89 5.66 -8.52
C LEU A 32 12.29 6.38 -7.22
N LYS A 33 13.58 6.72 -7.06
CA LYS A 33 14.05 7.47 -5.90
C LYS A 33 13.48 8.88 -5.86
N ALA A 34 13.33 9.55 -7.01
CA ALA A 34 12.72 10.87 -7.10
C ALA A 34 11.22 10.84 -6.74
N GLU A 35 10.48 9.85 -7.24
CA GLU A 35 9.07 9.65 -6.93
C GLU A 35 8.85 9.27 -5.47
N MET A 36 9.65 8.34 -4.93
CA MET A 36 9.62 8.02 -3.50
C MET A 36 9.93 9.25 -2.65
N ARG A 37 10.88 10.10 -3.06
CA ARG A 37 11.20 11.34 -2.34
C ARG A 37 10.07 12.36 -2.40
N ALA A 38 9.37 12.46 -3.53
CA ALA A 38 8.18 13.31 -3.67
C ALA A 38 6.99 12.80 -2.83
N LYS A 39 6.77 11.48 -2.77
CA LYS A 39 5.71 10.85 -1.96
C LYS A 39 6.02 10.93 -0.46
N THR A 40 7.27 10.73 -0.06
CA THR A 40 7.67 10.74 1.36
C THR A 40 7.58 12.13 1.97
N THR A 41 7.93 13.21 1.27
CA THR A 41 7.83 14.57 1.81
C THR A 41 6.38 15.01 2.05
N THR A 42 5.43 14.60 1.20
CA THR A 42 4.00 14.85 1.41
C THR A 42 3.39 13.96 2.50
N ILE A 43 3.87 12.72 2.64
CA ILE A 43 3.42 11.82 3.71
C ILE A 43 3.93 12.29 5.07
N VAL A 44 5.17 12.78 5.17
CA VAL A 44 5.78 13.17 6.47
C VAL A 44 5.07 14.36 7.11
N SER A 45 4.71 15.40 6.35
CA SER A 45 3.98 16.56 6.91
C SER A 45 2.56 16.18 7.35
N SER A 46 1.91 15.31 6.59
CA SER A 46 0.54 14.84 6.86
C SER A 46 0.50 13.90 8.07
N VAL A 47 1.52 13.08 8.27
CA VAL A 47 1.62 12.15 9.42
C VAL A 47 1.81 12.91 10.72
N ALA A 48 2.63 13.97 10.76
CA ALA A 48 2.86 14.75 11.98
C ALA A 48 1.60 15.51 12.44
N CYS A 49 0.84 16.10 11.51
CA CYS A 49 -0.43 16.75 11.85
C CYS A 49 -1.52 15.71 12.20
N GLY A 50 -1.54 14.57 11.50
CA GLY A 50 -2.48 13.48 11.74
C GLY A 50 -2.35 12.85 13.12
N THR A 51 -1.13 12.66 13.64
CA THR A 51 -0.92 12.09 14.99
C THR A 51 -1.40 13.04 16.08
N ALA A 52 -1.11 14.34 15.96
CA ALA A 52 -1.61 15.35 16.90
C ALA A 52 -3.14 15.42 16.90
N ALA A 53 -3.76 15.45 15.72
CA ALA A 53 -5.22 15.44 15.59
C ALA A 53 -5.84 14.16 16.18
N ALA A 54 -5.23 13.00 15.95
CA ALA A 54 -5.68 11.74 16.53
C ALA A 54 -5.62 11.77 18.07
N LEU A 55 -4.54 12.32 18.66
CA LEU A 55 -4.44 12.49 20.11
C LEU A 55 -5.55 13.39 20.66
N PHE A 56 -5.75 14.57 20.05
CA PHE A 56 -6.83 15.47 20.46
C PHE A 56 -8.21 14.82 20.34
N PHE A 57 -8.42 14.03 19.29
CA PHE A 57 -9.68 13.30 19.10
C PHE A 57 -9.90 12.24 20.20
N VAL A 58 -8.85 11.50 20.58
CA VAL A 58 -8.92 10.54 21.69
C VAL A 58 -9.23 11.25 23.02
N LEU A 59 -8.56 12.37 23.30
CA LEU A 59 -8.82 13.15 24.51
C LEU A 59 -10.25 13.73 24.53
N ALA A 60 -10.73 14.26 23.40
CA ALA A 60 -12.08 14.76 23.27
C ALA A 60 -13.13 13.64 23.44
N ALA A 61 -12.89 12.47 22.86
CA ALA A 61 -13.76 11.31 23.03
C ALA A 61 -13.82 10.86 24.50
N PHE A 62 -12.69 10.85 25.20
CA PHE A 62 -12.66 10.56 26.64
C PHE A 62 -13.46 11.57 27.46
N ALA A 63 -13.29 12.87 27.19
CA ALA A 63 -14.05 13.93 27.85
C ALA A 63 -15.56 13.81 27.62
N LEU A 64 -15.99 13.44 26.41
CA LEU A 64 -17.40 13.22 26.07
C LEU A 64 -18.00 12.01 26.80
N ILE A 65 -17.24 10.92 26.95
CA ILE A 65 -17.68 9.74 27.72
C ILE A 65 -17.89 10.13 29.18
N GLN A 66 -16.96 10.86 29.78
CA GLN A 66 -17.10 11.36 31.16
C GLN A 66 -18.30 12.28 31.32
N PHE A 67 -18.51 13.20 30.36
CA PHE A 67 -19.68 14.07 30.33
C PHE A 67 -20.99 13.27 30.30
N LEU A 68 -21.07 12.22 29.47
CA LEU A 68 -22.26 11.37 29.39
C LEU A 68 -22.55 10.65 30.70
N ILE A 69 -21.51 10.13 31.36
CA ILE A 69 -21.63 9.50 32.69
C ILE A 69 -22.13 10.52 33.72
N LEU A 70 -21.53 11.70 33.79
CA LEU A 70 -21.96 12.76 34.70
C LEU A 70 -23.39 13.23 34.42
N ALA A 71 -23.78 13.32 33.15
CA ALA A 71 -25.14 13.66 32.76
C ALA A 71 -26.13 12.62 33.28
N MET A 72 -25.85 11.31 33.12
CA MET A 72 -26.70 10.26 33.69
C MET A 72 -26.78 10.34 35.22
N ILE A 73 -25.67 10.64 35.88
CA ILE A 73 -25.66 10.85 37.34
C ILE A 73 -26.55 12.03 37.72
N HIS A 74 -26.48 13.14 36.98
CA HIS A 74 -27.35 14.30 37.23
C HIS A 74 -28.84 13.94 37.05
N PHE A 75 -29.18 13.06 36.12
CA PHE A 75 -30.55 12.54 35.95
C PHE A 75 -31.00 11.58 37.07
N GLY A 76 -30.16 11.33 38.08
CA GLY A 76 -30.49 10.51 39.24
C GLY A 76 -30.10 9.04 39.11
N VAL A 77 -29.33 8.67 38.08
CA VAL A 77 -28.77 7.33 37.96
C VAL A 77 -27.55 7.20 38.88
N ASP A 78 -27.47 6.12 39.64
CA ASP A 78 -26.28 5.86 40.46
C ASP A 78 -25.01 5.72 39.60
N GLY A 79 -23.89 6.26 40.06
CA GLY A 79 -22.65 6.37 39.28
C GLY A 79 -22.12 5.02 38.81
N MET A 80 -22.33 3.94 39.59
CA MET A 80 -21.89 2.60 39.19
C MET A 80 -22.70 2.08 38.00
N PHE A 81 -24.01 2.31 38.01
CA PHE A 81 -24.89 1.91 36.91
C PHE A 81 -24.70 2.79 35.67
N ALA A 82 -24.46 4.10 35.84
CA ALA A 82 -24.14 5.00 34.73
C ALA A 82 -22.89 4.54 33.97
N CYS A 83 -21.80 4.26 34.69
CA CYS A 83 -20.57 3.72 34.08
C CYS A 83 -20.79 2.39 33.37
N LEU A 84 -21.55 1.48 33.97
CA LEU A 84 -21.82 0.16 33.40
C LEU A 84 -22.63 0.26 32.10
N ILE A 85 -23.68 1.09 32.09
CA ILE A 85 -24.54 1.30 30.90
C ILE A 85 -23.73 1.95 29.78
N VAL A 86 -23.02 3.04 30.06
CA VAL A 86 -22.20 3.73 29.06
C VAL A 86 -21.13 2.79 28.50
N GLY A 87 -20.42 2.06 29.37
CA GLY A 87 -19.42 1.07 28.95
C GLY A 87 -20.01 -0.04 28.07
N ALA A 88 -21.17 -0.59 28.44
CA ALA A 88 -21.86 -1.62 27.65
C ALA A 88 -22.26 -1.10 26.26
N VAL A 89 -22.79 0.11 26.17
CA VAL A 89 -23.14 0.75 24.89
C VAL A 89 -21.91 0.96 24.01
N LEU A 90 -20.79 1.46 24.58
CA LEU A 90 -19.56 1.64 23.83
C LEU A 90 -18.96 0.31 23.33
N ILE A 91 -19.00 -0.76 24.14
CA ILE A 91 -18.56 -2.09 23.72
C ILE A 91 -19.42 -2.59 22.55
N GLY A 92 -20.75 -2.46 22.66
CA GLY A 92 -21.67 -2.86 21.59
C GLY A 92 -21.43 -2.10 20.29
N ALA A 93 -21.33 -0.77 20.37
CA ALA A 93 -21.04 0.08 19.22
C ALA A 93 -19.65 -0.21 18.62
N GLY A 94 -18.64 -0.43 19.46
CA GLY A 94 -17.29 -0.79 19.04
C GLY A 94 -17.23 -2.13 18.31
N MET A 95 -17.92 -3.15 18.83
CA MET A 95 -18.04 -4.46 18.18
C MET A 95 -18.76 -4.36 16.83
N LEU A 96 -19.85 -3.59 16.75
CA LEU A 96 -20.56 -3.35 15.49
C LEU A 96 -19.68 -2.62 14.47
N SER A 97 -18.97 -1.58 14.90
CA SER A 97 -18.04 -0.84 14.05
C SER A 97 -16.89 -1.74 13.55
N LEU A 98 -16.29 -2.55 14.42
CA LEU A 98 -15.28 -3.54 14.05
C LEU A 98 -15.82 -4.58 13.06
N TYR A 99 -17.07 -5.01 13.23
CA TYR A 99 -17.72 -5.95 12.33
C TYR A 99 -17.94 -5.33 10.94
N LEU A 100 -18.43 -4.09 10.89
CA LEU A 100 -18.60 -3.34 9.65
C LEU A 100 -17.26 -3.03 8.97
N ALA A 101 -16.26 -2.61 9.74
CA ALA A 101 -14.91 -2.38 9.24
C ALA A 101 -14.28 -3.66 8.69
N LYS A 102 -14.40 -4.79 9.39
CA LYS A 102 -13.97 -6.11 8.89
C LYS A 102 -14.68 -6.47 7.58
N ARG A 103 -16.00 -6.27 7.50
CA ARG A 103 -16.76 -6.51 6.25
C ARG A 103 -16.30 -5.59 5.13
N ALA A 104 -16.05 -4.31 5.41
CA ALA A 104 -15.52 -3.37 4.44
C ALA A 104 -14.12 -3.78 3.97
N LEU A 105 -13.23 -4.20 4.87
CA LEU A 105 -11.87 -4.66 4.54
C LEU A 105 -11.87 -6.00 3.78
N ILE A 106 -12.82 -6.90 4.06
CA ILE A 106 -13.00 -8.15 3.31
C ILE A 106 -13.57 -7.87 1.91
N GLY A 107 -14.50 -6.93 1.77
CA GLY A 107 -14.92 -6.40 0.46
C GLY A 107 -13.80 -5.65 -0.27
N TRP A 108 -12.84 -5.10 0.48
CA TRP A 108 -11.61 -4.46 -0.01
C TRP A 108 -10.42 -5.43 -0.07
N THR A 109 -10.65 -6.75 -0.06
CA THR A 109 -9.65 -7.69 -0.59
C THR A 109 -9.60 -7.49 -2.11
N ILE A 110 -8.72 -6.57 -2.49
CA ILE A 110 -7.93 -6.49 -3.72
C ILE A 110 -8.21 -7.66 -4.68
N THR A 111 -9.29 -7.56 -5.44
CA THR A 111 -9.38 -8.25 -6.72
C THR A 111 -9.62 -7.17 -7.77
N PRO A 112 -8.57 -6.44 -8.21
CA PRO A 112 -8.65 -5.69 -9.44
C PRO A 112 -8.73 -6.72 -10.57
N ILE A 113 -9.97 -7.11 -10.91
CA ILE A 113 -10.28 -8.12 -11.94
C ILE A 113 -9.65 -7.71 -13.29
N GLU A 114 -9.54 -6.40 -13.51
CA GLU A 114 -8.89 -5.77 -14.66
C GLU A 114 -7.36 -6.00 -14.68
N THR A 115 -6.65 -5.79 -13.55
CA THR A 115 -5.18 -5.83 -13.50
C THR A 115 -4.62 -7.24 -13.63
N VAL A 116 -5.29 -8.26 -13.07
CA VAL A 116 -4.85 -9.65 -13.21
C VAL A 116 -4.99 -10.16 -14.65
N ASN A 117 -6.01 -9.68 -15.38
CA ASN A 117 -6.21 -10.07 -16.77
C ASN A 117 -5.19 -9.40 -17.70
N GLN A 118 -4.79 -8.17 -17.40
CA GLN A 118 -3.72 -7.46 -18.12
C GLN A 118 -2.36 -8.14 -17.92
N VAL A 119 -2.00 -8.49 -16.69
CA VAL A 119 -0.74 -9.23 -16.40
C VAL A 119 -0.74 -10.62 -17.05
N ARG A 120 -1.88 -11.32 -17.06
CA ARG A 120 -2.01 -12.61 -17.74
C ARG A 120 -1.84 -12.49 -19.25
N THR A 121 -2.42 -11.45 -19.85
CA THR A 121 -2.31 -11.20 -21.30
C THR A 121 -0.88 -10.82 -21.68
N ASP A 122 -0.19 -10.04 -20.84
CA ASP A 122 1.19 -9.61 -21.07
C ASP A 122 2.18 -10.79 -20.96
N LEU A 123 1.96 -11.71 -20.03
CA LEU A 123 2.72 -12.97 -19.93
C LEU A 123 2.52 -13.88 -21.15
N VAL A 124 1.30 -13.91 -21.71
CA VAL A 124 1.02 -14.67 -22.93
C VAL A 124 1.69 -14.02 -24.14
N ALA A 125 1.65 -12.70 -24.24
CA ALA A 125 2.32 -11.94 -25.31
C ALA A 125 3.85 -12.11 -25.25
N LEU A 126 4.45 -12.07 -24.06
CA LEU A 126 5.87 -12.35 -23.85
C LEU A 126 6.26 -13.77 -24.23
N LYS A 127 5.44 -14.76 -23.87
CA LYS A 127 5.67 -16.17 -24.26
C LYS A 127 5.57 -16.37 -25.78
N GLN A 128 4.70 -15.63 -26.46
CA GLN A 128 4.60 -15.66 -27.91
C GLN A 128 5.72 -14.89 -28.60
N GLY A 129 6.17 -13.76 -28.05
CA GLY A 129 7.34 -13.01 -28.53
C GLY A 129 8.62 -13.82 -28.48
N ILE A 130 8.84 -14.59 -27.40
CA ILE A 130 9.98 -15.52 -27.28
C ILE A 130 9.90 -16.65 -28.31
N ARG A 131 8.68 -17.10 -28.66
CA ARG A 131 8.47 -18.16 -29.66
C ARG A 131 8.61 -17.66 -31.11
N TYR A 132 8.36 -16.38 -31.38
CA TYR A 132 8.50 -15.80 -32.72
C TYR A 132 9.94 -15.35 -33.03
N GLY A 133 10.71 -14.96 -32.01
CA GLY A 133 12.11 -14.58 -32.15
C GLY A 133 13.07 -15.69 -32.58
N SER A 134 12.65 -16.97 -32.53
CA SER A 134 13.49 -18.12 -32.94
C SER A 134 13.24 -18.59 -34.38
N THR A 135 12.51 -17.82 -35.21
CA THR A 135 12.21 -18.18 -36.62
C THR A 135 12.67 -17.14 -37.65
N GLN A 136 13.46 -16.15 -37.23
CA GLN A 136 14.13 -15.19 -38.13
C GLN A 136 15.65 -15.24 -37.97
N GLN A 137 16.21 -16.46 -37.95
CA GLN A 137 17.61 -16.72 -38.31
C GLN A 137 17.66 -17.63 -39.52
#